data_AF-A0A8H4RLG9-F1
#
_entry.id   AF-A0A8H4RLG9-F1
#
_cell.length_a   1.000
_cell.length_b   1.000
_cell.length_c   1.000
_cell.angle_alpha   90.00
_cell.angle_beta   90.00
_cell.angle_gamma   90.00
#
_symmetry.space_group_name_H-M   'P 1'
#
loop_
_entity.id
_entity.type
_entity.pdbx_description
1 polymer ?
#
loop_
_entity_poly.entity_id
_entity_poly.type
_entity_poly.pdbx_seq_one_letter_code
_entity_poly.pdbx_strand_id
1 'polypeptide(L)'
;MSRSINIHNKSGHPQEFEVHGWNGNKNITVNAGATSVIAAPDKTSGAIIALHDGHEGEQAEITKDGFGGNDFIDLSNIVGAGGNLTIMQVGNISTLKGDPEFMQHMNTAWHKASQDLRNRLSGCVHLNAAGNVIRIDAIKDHPELETLVRTFADGKTYIGVGAWGGSIGNANDNAQSSAAQGNKDLLITYSDDSAYPGGTPVFHAPEVAHRPVARMVMQTKSVQTGSGPGIILTNKSNHEESYFFYDNYWNGNGTAGANFDHPLKSVKLGPGAKTYVDLPTTFKGRVQRGTTLPATWVEFQVSASNDHAAHGDISLEQGCDGAATIASTDGSNRINGFTNEVVNGAPPRLV
;
A
#
# COMPACT_ATOMS: atom_id res chain seq x y z
N MET A 1 23.86 -7.39 12.18
CA MET A 1 22.92 -6.69 13.07
C MET A 1 21.70 -7.56 13.19
N SER A 2 21.09 -7.69 14.37
CA SER A 2 19.82 -8.43 14.48
C SER A 2 18.73 -7.61 13.80
N ARG A 3 17.95 -8.22 12.91
CA ARG A 3 16.77 -7.61 12.30
C ARG A 3 15.58 -7.71 13.25
N SER A 4 14.57 -6.90 13.00
CA SER A 4 13.39 -6.76 13.86
C SER A 4 12.08 -6.92 13.11
N ILE A 5 11.06 -7.34 13.86
CA ILE A 5 9.66 -7.32 13.46
C ILE A 5 8.98 -6.29 14.35
N ASN A 6 8.43 -5.25 13.74
CA ASN A 6 7.69 -4.18 14.40
C ASN A 6 6.21 -4.50 14.28
N ILE A 7 5.51 -4.67 15.40
CA ILE A 7 4.08 -4.98 15.43
C ILE A 7 3.37 -3.75 15.95
N HIS A 8 2.71 -3.02 15.05
CA HIS A 8 1.99 -1.80 15.35
C HIS A 8 0.49 -2.08 15.48
N ASN A 9 -0.07 -1.81 16.65
CA ASN A 9 -1.51 -1.92 16.90
C ASN A 9 -2.16 -0.54 16.76
N LYS A 10 -3.00 -0.37 15.72
CA LYS A 10 -3.77 0.85 15.47
C LYS A 10 -5.19 0.80 16.05
N SER A 11 -5.60 -0.31 16.66
CA SER A 11 -6.95 -0.42 17.23
C SER A 11 -7.10 0.45 18.48
N GLY A 12 -8.36 0.67 18.87
CA GLY A 12 -8.70 1.41 20.08
C GLY A 12 -8.52 0.60 21.38
N HIS A 13 -8.01 -0.62 21.31
CA HIS A 13 -7.85 -1.52 22.45
C HIS A 13 -6.53 -2.31 22.39
N PRO A 14 -6.07 -2.93 23.50
CA PRO A 14 -4.95 -3.86 23.44
C PRO A 14 -5.27 -5.06 22.54
N GLN A 15 -4.28 -5.50 21.76
CA GLN A 15 -4.38 -6.69 20.92
C GLN A 15 -3.35 -7.72 21.37
N GLU A 16 -3.78 -8.96 21.57
CA GLU A 16 -2.88 -10.08 21.84
C GLU A 16 -2.41 -10.72 20.52
N PHE A 17 -1.14 -11.07 20.48
CA PHE A 17 -0.54 -11.81 19.38
C PHE A 17 0.19 -13.05 19.91
N GLU A 18 -0.04 -14.19 19.27
CA GLU A 18 0.90 -15.30 19.37
C GLU A 18 2.18 -14.97 18.61
N VAL A 19 3.30 -15.40 19.17
CA VAL A 19 4.61 -15.26 18.56
C VAL A 19 5.23 -16.63 18.48
N HIS A 20 5.36 -17.17 17.27
CA HIS A 20 6.03 -18.45 17.00
C HIS A 20 7.43 -18.18 16.43
N GLY A 21 8.43 -18.96 16.85
CA GLY A 21 9.81 -18.87 16.36
C GLY A 21 10.67 -17.77 17.01
N TRP A 22 10.04 -16.77 17.62
CA TRP A 22 10.71 -15.67 18.33
C TRP A 22 10.11 -15.46 19.73
N ASN A 23 10.70 -14.53 20.49
CA ASN A 23 10.24 -14.20 21.85
C ASN A 23 10.10 -15.41 22.82
N GLY A 24 10.85 -16.49 22.57
CA GLY A 24 10.72 -17.73 23.34
C GLY A 24 9.35 -18.41 23.22
N ASN A 25 8.67 -18.22 22.09
CA ASN A 25 7.31 -18.69 21.82
C ASN A 25 6.26 -18.18 22.82
N LYS A 26 6.45 -16.95 23.32
CA LYS A 26 5.50 -16.32 24.24
C LYS A 26 4.67 -15.27 23.52
N ASN A 27 3.37 -15.31 23.78
CA ASN A 27 2.44 -14.28 23.36
C ASN A 27 2.88 -12.90 23.87
N ILE A 28 2.47 -11.88 23.13
CA ILE A 28 2.60 -10.49 23.53
C ILE A 28 1.26 -9.80 23.48
N THR A 29 1.09 -8.77 24.29
CA THR A 29 -0.01 -7.83 24.16
C THR A 29 0.54 -6.48 23.71
N VAL A 30 0.04 -5.96 22.61
CA VAL A 30 0.39 -4.62 22.12
C VAL A 30 -0.76 -3.68 22.44
N ASN A 31 -0.49 -2.68 23.28
CA ASN A 31 -1.49 -1.69 23.67
C ASN A 31 -2.00 -0.88 22.45
N ALA A 32 -3.18 -0.28 22.60
CA ALA A 32 -3.76 0.61 21.60
C ALA A 32 -2.77 1.71 21.18
N GLY A 33 -2.59 1.89 19.86
CA GLY A 33 -1.66 2.87 19.27
C GLY A 33 -0.18 2.57 19.47
N ALA A 34 0.19 1.46 20.12
CA ALA A 34 1.58 1.15 20.46
C ALA A 34 2.26 0.28 19.39
N THR A 35 3.58 0.24 19.44
CA THR A 35 4.40 -0.68 18.65
C THR A 35 5.24 -1.55 19.58
N SER A 36 5.19 -2.87 19.37
CA SER A 36 6.13 -3.81 19.97
C SER A 36 7.23 -4.17 18.96
N VAL A 37 8.43 -4.44 19.45
CA VAL A 37 9.57 -4.80 18.61
C VAL A 37 10.11 -6.15 19.05
N ILE A 38 10.12 -7.11 18.12
CA ILE A 38 10.64 -8.45 18.35
C ILE A 38 11.95 -8.63 17.57
N ALA A 39 12.99 -9.13 18.23
CA ALA A 39 14.22 -9.51 17.55
C ALA A 39 14.00 -10.77 16.71
N ALA A 40 14.30 -10.68 15.42
CA ALA A 40 14.18 -11.78 14.44
C ALA A 40 15.50 -11.92 13.66
N PRO A 41 16.43 -12.76 14.13
CA PRO A 41 17.70 -12.99 13.44
C PRO A 41 17.51 -13.60 12.05
N ASP A 42 18.47 -13.40 11.15
CA ASP A 42 18.51 -14.09 9.86
C ASP A 42 18.49 -15.61 10.03
N LYS A 43 17.97 -16.31 9.02
CA LYS A 43 17.86 -17.77 8.95
C LYS A 43 16.96 -18.34 10.05
N THR A 44 16.00 -17.54 10.50
CA THR A 44 14.95 -17.95 11.41
C THR A 44 13.58 -17.80 10.75
N SER A 45 12.65 -18.65 11.15
CA SER A 45 11.28 -18.66 10.67
C SER A 45 10.32 -18.69 11.83
N GLY A 46 9.12 -18.18 11.61
CA GLY A 46 8.10 -18.05 12.63
C GLY A 46 6.85 -17.38 12.10
N ALA A 47 5.92 -17.10 13.01
CA ALA A 47 4.66 -16.46 12.68
C ALA A 47 4.24 -15.49 13.79
N ILE A 48 3.55 -14.43 13.41
CA ILE A 48 2.83 -13.53 14.30
C ILE A 48 1.35 -13.67 13.99
N ILE A 49 0.55 -14.06 14.98
CA ILE A 49 -0.87 -14.40 14.78
C ILE A 49 -1.71 -13.53 15.71
N ALA A 50 -2.68 -12.79 15.19
CA ALA A 50 -3.61 -12.06 16.03
C ALA A 50 -4.61 -13.02 16.69
N LEU A 51 -4.86 -12.84 17.98
CA LEU A 51 -5.83 -13.64 18.75
C LEU A 51 -7.14 -12.88 18.98
N HIS A 52 -8.26 -13.56 18.73
CA HIS A 52 -9.62 -13.03 18.90
C HIS A 52 -10.40 -13.94 19.82
N ASP A 53 -10.66 -13.48 21.05
CA ASP A 53 -11.32 -14.28 22.10
C ASP A 53 -10.67 -15.65 22.33
N GLY A 54 -9.34 -15.72 22.24
CA GLY A 54 -8.57 -16.95 22.41
C GLY A 54 -8.54 -17.86 21.17
N HIS A 55 -9.02 -17.39 20.02
CA HIS A 55 -8.93 -18.07 18.74
C HIS A 55 -7.91 -17.39 17.82
N GLU A 56 -7.15 -18.19 17.08
CA GLU A 56 -6.25 -17.71 16.03
C GLU A 56 -7.05 -16.97 14.93
N GLY A 57 -6.46 -15.90 14.41
CA GLY A 57 -7.04 -15.07 13.35
C GLY A 57 -6.06 -14.86 12.20
N GLU A 58 -5.78 -13.61 11.89
CA GLU A 58 -4.84 -13.25 10.83
C GLU A 58 -3.42 -13.65 11.22
N GLN A 59 -2.68 -14.24 10.28
CA GLN A 59 -1.35 -14.77 10.49
C GLN A 59 -0.35 -14.17 9.50
N ALA A 60 0.71 -13.56 10.03
CA ALA A 60 1.87 -13.17 9.24
C ALA A 60 2.97 -14.23 9.38
N GLU A 61 3.24 -14.98 8.31
CA GLU A 61 4.30 -15.98 8.25
C GLU A 61 5.59 -15.35 7.73
N ILE A 62 6.70 -15.61 8.41
CA ILE A 62 7.95 -14.91 8.12
C ILE A 62 9.10 -15.92 8.15
N THR A 63 9.96 -15.84 7.14
CA THR A 63 11.31 -16.43 7.15
C THR A 63 12.33 -15.35 6.80
N LYS A 64 13.23 -15.07 7.73
CA LYS A 64 14.32 -14.10 7.54
C LYS A 64 15.46 -14.74 6.78
N ASP A 65 16.03 -14.06 5.78
CA ASP A 65 17.14 -14.59 4.97
C ASP A 65 16.87 -16.01 4.45
N GLY A 66 15.67 -16.19 3.87
CA GLY A 66 15.15 -17.46 3.40
C GLY A 66 15.41 -17.69 1.92
N PHE A 67 14.34 -17.62 1.13
CA PHE A 67 14.38 -17.98 -0.29
C PHE A 67 15.29 -17.04 -1.09
N GLY A 68 16.36 -17.59 -1.67
CA GLY A 68 17.35 -16.81 -2.42
C GLY A 68 18.13 -15.80 -1.56
N GLY A 69 18.15 -15.96 -0.23
CA GLY A 69 18.76 -15.02 0.70
C GLY A 69 17.93 -13.75 0.95
N ASN A 70 16.63 -13.79 0.63
CA ASN A 70 15.69 -12.70 0.89
C ASN A 70 14.70 -13.06 2.00
N ASP A 71 14.08 -12.04 2.60
CA ASP A 71 12.95 -12.26 3.48
C ASP A 71 11.80 -12.87 2.69
N PHE A 72 11.23 -13.94 3.22
CA PHE A 72 9.98 -14.50 2.75
C PHE A 72 8.91 -14.10 3.76
N ILE A 73 7.89 -13.38 3.32
CA ILE A 73 6.78 -12.94 4.16
C ILE A 73 5.48 -13.37 3.49
N ASP A 74 4.50 -13.81 4.26
CA ASP A 74 3.15 -14.14 3.79
C ASP A 74 2.13 -13.58 4.78
N LEU A 75 0.93 -13.25 4.29
CA LEU A 75 -0.22 -12.87 5.13
C LEU A 75 -1.35 -13.83 4.80
N SER A 76 -1.79 -14.58 5.80
CA SER A 76 -2.81 -15.59 5.69
C SER A 76 -3.98 -15.35 6.64
N ASN A 77 -5.18 -15.66 6.16
CA ASN A 77 -6.41 -15.77 6.94
C ASN A 77 -6.86 -17.24 7.11
N ILE A 78 -5.99 -18.20 6.78
CA ILE A 78 -6.34 -19.62 6.75
C ILE A 78 -6.82 -20.16 8.11
N VAL A 79 -6.31 -19.60 9.22
CA VAL A 79 -6.64 -20.03 10.59
C VAL A 79 -7.77 -19.21 11.24
N GLY A 80 -8.22 -18.13 10.58
CA GLY A 80 -9.36 -17.33 11.01
C GLY A 80 -9.20 -15.86 10.66
N ALA A 81 -10.17 -15.04 11.10
CA ALA A 81 -10.05 -13.60 11.11
C ALA A 81 -10.97 -12.98 12.16
N GLY A 82 -10.59 -11.85 12.74
CA GLY A 82 -11.39 -11.02 13.65
C GLY A 82 -11.03 -9.54 13.61
N GLY A 83 -9.95 -9.18 12.91
CA GLY A 83 -9.51 -7.83 12.65
C GLY A 83 -8.86 -7.72 11.27
N ASN A 84 -8.02 -6.72 11.08
CA ASN A 84 -7.25 -6.57 9.86
C ASN A 84 -5.77 -6.64 10.20
N LEU A 85 -4.99 -7.38 9.41
CA LEU A 85 -3.55 -7.50 9.57
C LEU A 85 -2.87 -7.33 8.22
N THR A 86 -1.81 -6.53 8.18
CA THR A 86 -0.92 -6.44 7.03
C THR A 86 0.53 -6.63 7.45
N ILE A 87 1.38 -7.01 6.50
CA ILE A 87 2.83 -7.10 6.68
C ILE A 87 3.56 -6.49 5.49
N MET A 88 4.67 -5.80 5.75
CA MET A 88 5.60 -5.33 4.72
C MET A 88 7.04 -5.24 5.25
N GLN A 89 8.02 -5.10 4.36
CA GLN A 89 9.32 -4.56 4.74
C GLN A 89 9.18 -3.07 5.10
N VAL A 90 9.81 -2.64 6.19
CA VAL A 90 9.76 -1.25 6.66
C VAL A 90 10.15 -0.29 5.53
N GLY A 91 9.25 0.67 5.26
CA GLY A 91 9.43 1.69 4.23
C GLY A 91 9.28 1.20 2.79
N ASN A 92 8.76 -0.02 2.57
CA ASN A 92 8.57 -0.58 1.23
C ASN A 92 7.16 -1.10 1.01
N ILE A 93 6.24 -0.20 0.65
CA ILE A 93 4.83 -0.52 0.39
C ILE A 93 4.64 -1.54 -0.75
N SER A 94 5.59 -1.65 -1.68
CA SER A 94 5.52 -2.66 -2.76
C SER A 94 5.62 -4.10 -2.25
N THR A 95 6.03 -4.29 -0.99
CA THR A 95 6.08 -5.60 -0.32
C THR A 95 4.89 -5.83 0.61
N LEU A 96 3.89 -4.95 0.59
CA LEU A 96 2.68 -5.08 1.40
C LEU A 96 1.90 -6.34 1.01
N LYS A 97 1.53 -7.12 2.03
CA LYS A 97 0.63 -8.27 1.92
C LYS A 97 -0.47 -8.18 2.95
N GLY A 98 -1.62 -8.75 2.61
CA GLY A 98 -2.85 -8.68 3.40
C GLY A 98 -3.87 -7.70 2.82
N ASP A 99 -5.14 -7.93 3.14
CA ASP A 99 -6.20 -6.95 2.88
C ASP A 99 -6.32 -6.01 4.10
N PRO A 100 -5.99 -4.71 3.95
CA PRO A 100 -6.08 -3.73 5.03
C PRO A 100 -7.48 -3.57 5.65
N GLU A 101 -8.52 -3.97 4.92
CA GLU A 101 -9.94 -3.81 5.30
C GLU A 101 -10.69 -5.15 5.20
N PHE A 102 -9.97 -6.27 5.40
CA PHE A 102 -10.50 -7.63 5.33
C PHE A 102 -11.86 -7.79 6.03
N MET A 103 -11.99 -7.36 7.29
CA MET A 103 -13.23 -7.54 8.07
C MET A 103 -14.36 -6.62 7.62
N GLN A 104 -14.06 -5.46 7.03
CA GLN A 104 -15.05 -4.58 6.41
C GLN A 104 -15.57 -5.21 5.10
N HIS A 105 -14.66 -5.77 4.30
CA HIS A 105 -15.04 -6.51 3.09
C HIS A 105 -15.82 -7.79 3.42
N MET A 106 -15.42 -8.52 4.47
CA MET A 106 -16.15 -9.68 4.98
C MET A 106 -17.56 -9.31 5.42
N ASN A 107 -17.71 -8.22 6.19
CA ASN A 107 -19.03 -7.69 6.56
C ASN A 107 -19.88 -7.34 5.34
N THR A 108 -19.28 -6.69 4.35
CA THR A 108 -19.97 -6.35 3.09
C THR A 108 -20.42 -7.59 2.34
N ALA A 109 -19.56 -8.60 2.24
CA ALA A 109 -19.86 -9.87 1.58
C ALA A 109 -20.96 -10.64 2.34
N TRP A 110 -20.89 -10.68 3.68
CA TRP A 110 -21.88 -11.29 4.55
C TRP A 110 -23.28 -10.68 4.37
N HIS A 111 -23.38 -9.35 4.34
CA HIS A 111 -24.67 -8.68 4.18
C HIS A 111 -25.26 -8.83 2.77
N LYS A 112 -24.42 -9.11 1.76
CA LYS A 112 -24.85 -9.45 0.40
C LYS A 112 -25.17 -10.94 0.22
N ALA A 113 -24.72 -11.81 1.12
CA ALA A 113 -24.93 -13.24 1.03
C ALA A 113 -26.43 -13.59 1.15
N SER A 114 -26.85 -14.63 0.42
CA SER A 114 -28.22 -15.15 0.53
C SER A 114 -28.49 -15.67 1.93
N GLN A 115 -29.77 -15.69 2.34
CA GLN A 115 -30.16 -16.25 3.63
C GLN A 115 -29.68 -17.71 3.77
N ASP A 116 -29.78 -18.49 2.71
CA ASP A 116 -29.34 -19.89 2.71
C ASP A 116 -27.84 -20.02 2.96
N LEU A 117 -27.02 -19.17 2.32
CA LEU A 117 -25.57 -19.17 2.57
C LEU A 117 -25.26 -18.76 4.02
N ARG A 118 -25.93 -17.72 4.54
CA ARG A 118 -25.76 -17.30 5.93
C ARG A 118 -26.16 -18.39 6.92
N ASN A 119 -27.23 -19.14 6.64
CA ASN A 119 -27.66 -20.27 7.47
C ASN A 119 -26.62 -21.40 7.50
N ARG A 120 -25.93 -21.68 6.37
CA ARG A 120 -24.89 -22.71 6.34
C ARG A 120 -23.60 -22.28 7.05
N LEU A 121 -23.31 -20.98 7.03
CA LEU A 121 -22.12 -20.39 7.66
C LEU A 121 -22.33 -19.99 9.13
N SER A 122 -23.52 -20.17 9.70
CA SER A 122 -23.83 -19.69 11.06
C SER A 122 -23.01 -20.36 12.17
N GLY A 123 -22.35 -21.49 11.87
CA GLY A 123 -21.45 -22.18 12.79
C GLY A 123 -20.03 -21.62 12.80
N CYS A 124 -19.62 -20.87 11.78
CA CYS A 124 -18.24 -20.40 11.60
C CYS A 124 -18.10 -18.90 11.33
N VAL A 125 -19.22 -18.17 11.21
CA VAL A 125 -19.26 -16.71 11.12
C VAL A 125 -19.95 -16.17 12.37
N HIS A 126 -19.19 -15.46 13.19
CA HIS A 126 -19.61 -14.97 14.49
C HIS A 126 -20.02 -13.51 14.38
N LEU A 127 -21.22 -13.20 14.86
CA LEU A 127 -21.84 -11.88 14.71
C LEU A 127 -22.00 -11.17 16.06
N ASN A 128 -21.91 -9.85 16.05
CA ASN A 128 -22.39 -9.05 17.18
C ASN A 128 -23.92 -8.88 17.16
N ALA A 129 -24.45 -8.19 18.17
CA ALA A 129 -25.88 -7.92 18.29
C ALA A 129 -26.49 -7.11 17.13
N ALA A 130 -25.68 -6.37 16.38
CA ALA A 130 -26.11 -5.62 15.19
C ALA A 130 -26.08 -6.47 13.90
N GLY A 131 -25.67 -7.75 14.00
CA GLY A 131 -25.56 -8.65 12.86
C GLY A 131 -24.30 -8.43 12.01
N ASN A 132 -23.31 -7.69 12.53
CA ASN A 132 -22.01 -7.53 11.86
C ASN A 132 -21.06 -8.65 12.29
N VAL A 133 -20.30 -9.16 11.32
CA VAL A 133 -19.23 -10.13 11.52
C VAL A 133 -18.15 -9.52 12.40
N ILE A 134 -17.86 -10.20 13.52
CA ILE A 134 -16.79 -9.85 14.46
C ILE A 134 -15.66 -10.88 14.44
N ARG A 135 -15.93 -12.09 13.96
CA ARG A 135 -14.93 -13.15 13.83
C ARG A 135 -15.39 -14.19 12.83
N ILE A 136 -14.46 -14.83 12.14
CA ILE A 136 -14.66 -16.06 11.38
C ILE A 136 -13.70 -17.12 11.89
N ASP A 137 -14.14 -18.38 11.88
CA ASP A 137 -13.28 -19.51 12.20
C ASP A 137 -12.31 -19.82 11.05
N ALA A 138 -11.43 -20.80 11.26
CA ALA A 138 -10.41 -21.22 10.31
C ALA A 138 -11.00 -21.57 8.93
N ILE A 139 -10.60 -20.82 7.90
CA ILE A 139 -11.12 -20.95 6.54
C ILE A 139 -10.85 -22.35 5.97
N LYS A 140 -9.69 -22.95 6.28
CA LYS A 140 -9.32 -24.31 5.86
C LYS A 140 -10.34 -25.39 6.25
N ASP A 141 -11.08 -25.19 7.34
CA ASP A 141 -12.03 -26.16 7.86
C ASP A 141 -13.45 -25.95 7.28
N HIS A 142 -13.64 -24.91 6.48
CA HIS A 142 -14.94 -24.44 6.01
C HIS A 142 -14.94 -24.04 4.52
N PRO A 143 -15.10 -24.98 3.58
CA PRO A 143 -15.04 -24.70 2.14
C PRO A 143 -16.05 -23.65 1.63
N GLU A 144 -17.23 -23.56 2.24
CA GLU A 144 -18.22 -22.54 1.90
C GLU A 144 -17.81 -21.14 2.40
N LEU A 145 -17.09 -21.06 3.53
CA LEU A 145 -16.51 -19.82 4.02
C LEU A 145 -15.38 -19.37 3.09
N GLU A 146 -14.51 -20.30 2.68
CA GLU A 146 -13.48 -20.03 1.67
C GLU A 146 -14.09 -19.44 0.40
N THR A 147 -15.16 -20.05 -0.10
CA THR A 147 -15.87 -19.56 -1.29
C THR A 147 -16.36 -18.12 -1.12
N LEU A 148 -16.93 -17.79 0.05
CA LEU A 148 -17.38 -16.43 0.37
C LEU A 148 -16.20 -15.46 0.45
N VAL A 149 -15.11 -15.82 1.16
CA VAL A 149 -13.94 -14.96 1.35
C VAL A 149 -13.25 -14.65 0.02
N ARG A 150 -13.14 -15.65 -0.87
CA ARG A 150 -12.60 -15.46 -2.23
C ARG A 150 -13.39 -14.45 -3.06
N THR A 151 -14.64 -14.13 -2.74
CA THR A 151 -15.38 -13.10 -3.48
C THR A 151 -14.80 -11.69 -3.31
N PHE A 152 -13.97 -11.45 -2.29
CA PHE A 152 -13.41 -10.12 -2.02
C PHE A 152 -11.90 -10.09 -1.73
N ALA A 153 -11.33 -11.19 -1.22
CA ALA A 153 -9.95 -11.24 -0.75
C ALA A 153 -8.99 -11.99 -1.68
N ASP A 154 -9.50 -12.59 -2.76
CA ASP A 154 -8.69 -13.41 -3.68
C ASP A 154 -7.54 -12.58 -4.28
N GLY A 155 -6.31 -13.09 -4.10
CA GLY A 155 -5.09 -12.39 -4.52
C GLY A 155 -4.64 -11.22 -3.63
N LYS A 156 -5.30 -10.95 -2.50
CA LYS A 156 -4.88 -9.95 -1.50
C LYS A 156 -4.25 -10.54 -0.24
N THR A 157 -4.65 -11.76 0.08
CA THR A 157 -4.16 -12.56 1.22
C THR A 157 -4.28 -14.03 0.86
N TYR A 158 -3.55 -14.88 1.57
CA TYR A 158 -3.68 -16.31 1.48
C TYR A 158 -4.94 -16.79 2.23
N ILE A 159 -5.86 -17.46 1.53
CA ILE A 159 -7.19 -17.78 2.07
C ILE A 159 -7.36 -19.28 2.35
N GLY A 160 -6.83 -20.14 1.48
CA GLY A 160 -7.19 -21.56 1.44
C GLY A 160 -5.99 -22.50 1.39
N VAL A 161 -6.06 -23.54 0.56
CA VAL A 161 -4.97 -24.52 0.44
C VAL A 161 -3.98 -24.09 -0.64
N GLY A 162 -2.85 -23.55 -0.22
CA GLY A 162 -1.69 -23.30 -1.07
C GLY A 162 -1.01 -24.58 -1.55
N ALA A 163 0.03 -24.43 -2.36
CA ALA A 163 0.77 -25.57 -2.88
C ALA A 163 1.48 -26.33 -1.75
N TRP A 164 0.91 -27.47 -1.33
CA TRP A 164 1.46 -28.33 -0.28
C TRP A 164 1.27 -29.80 -0.62
N GLY A 165 2.26 -30.64 -0.28
CA GLY A 165 2.16 -32.10 -0.42
C GLY A 165 1.94 -32.62 -1.85
N GLY A 166 2.36 -31.88 -2.88
CA GLY A 166 2.16 -32.24 -4.29
C GLY A 166 0.86 -31.68 -4.91
N SER A 167 0.02 -30.99 -4.13
CA SER A 167 -1.02 -30.12 -4.68
C SER A 167 -0.39 -28.88 -5.30
N ILE A 168 -0.88 -28.48 -6.48
CA ILE A 168 -0.48 -27.20 -7.11
C ILE A 168 -1.04 -25.98 -6.36
N GLY A 169 -2.00 -26.18 -5.45
CA GLY A 169 -2.65 -25.13 -4.69
C GLY A 169 -3.46 -24.16 -5.56
N ASN A 170 -4.00 -23.12 -4.92
CA ASN A 170 -4.59 -21.99 -5.63
C ASN A 170 -3.49 -21.03 -6.13
N ALA A 171 -3.56 -20.60 -7.39
CA ALA A 171 -2.54 -19.73 -7.98
C ALA A 171 -2.44 -18.34 -7.33
N ASN A 172 -3.57 -17.79 -6.87
CA ASN A 172 -3.63 -16.48 -6.21
C ASN A 172 -3.09 -16.56 -4.77
N ASP A 173 -3.37 -17.67 -4.07
CA ASP A 173 -2.75 -17.96 -2.76
C ASP A 173 -1.21 -18.09 -2.93
N ASN A 174 -0.75 -18.83 -3.94
CA ASN A 174 0.68 -18.98 -4.22
C ASN A 174 1.37 -17.67 -4.62
N ALA A 175 0.65 -16.72 -5.23
CA ALA A 175 1.20 -15.41 -5.59
C ALA A 175 1.52 -14.57 -4.34
N GLN A 176 0.81 -14.80 -3.23
CA GLN A 176 1.14 -14.22 -1.93
C GLN A 176 2.43 -14.80 -1.35
N SER A 177 2.76 -16.04 -1.68
CA SER A 177 3.98 -16.75 -1.23
C SER A 177 5.24 -16.38 -2.04
N SER A 178 5.53 -15.08 -2.18
CA SER A 178 6.72 -14.56 -2.88
C SER A 178 7.75 -13.94 -1.92
N ALA A 179 9.04 -14.15 -2.22
CA ALA A 179 10.13 -13.49 -1.50
C ALA A 179 10.10 -11.98 -1.73
N ALA A 180 10.39 -11.21 -0.68
CA ALA A 180 10.62 -9.78 -0.75
C ALA A 180 12.02 -9.46 -1.33
N GLN A 181 12.39 -8.18 -1.38
CA GLN A 181 13.68 -7.75 -1.90
C GLN A 181 14.68 -7.57 -0.75
N GLY A 182 15.66 -8.46 -0.67
CA GLY A 182 16.67 -8.48 0.38
C GLY A 182 16.09 -8.76 1.76
N ASN A 183 16.89 -8.44 2.78
CA ASN A 183 16.55 -8.67 4.18
C ASN A 183 16.46 -7.31 4.92
N LYS A 184 15.27 -6.93 5.39
CA LYS A 184 14.98 -5.65 6.08
C LYS A 184 14.27 -5.87 7.41
N ASP A 185 14.09 -4.82 8.20
CA ASP A 185 13.09 -4.86 9.27
C ASP A 185 11.69 -5.01 8.68
N LEU A 186 10.79 -5.66 9.41
CA LEU A 186 9.41 -5.89 8.99
C LEU A 186 8.48 -5.01 9.82
N LEU A 187 7.38 -4.56 9.20
CA LEU A 187 6.27 -3.90 9.86
C LEU A 187 5.03 -4.75 9.67
N ILE A 188 4.44 -5.17 10.79
CA ILE A 188 3.11 -5.74 10.88
C ILE A 188 2.20 -4.63 11.42
N THR A 189 1.06 -4.42 10.78
CA THR A 189 0.04 -3.47 11.24
C THR A 189 -1.24 -4.23 11.52
N TYR A 190 -1.81 -4.04 12.71
CA TYR A 190 -3.11 -4.55 13.09
C TYR A 190 -4.11 -3.42 13.34
N SER A 191 -5.38 -3.61 12.97
CA SER A 191 -6.47 -2.69 13.30
C SER A 191 -7.83 -3.36 13.11
N ASP A 192 -8.81 -3.07 13.97
CA ASP A 192 -10.21 -3.45 13.71
C ASP A 192 -10.82 -2.59 12.58
N ASP A 193 -10.19 -1.45 12.29
CA ASP A 193 -10.64 -0.48 11.30
C ASP A 193 -9.91 -0.66 9.97
N SER A 194 -8.70 -0.14 9.85
CA SER A 194 -7.87 -0.28 8.65
C SER A 194 -6.43 -0.54 9.06
N ALA A 195 -5.95 -1.71 8.67
CA ALA A 195 -4.56 -2.12 8.87
C ALA A 195 -3.63 -1.58 7.78
N TYR A 196 -4.07 -0.59 6.99
CA TYR A 196 -3.18 0.03 6.02
C TYR A 196 -2.03 0.69 6.79
N PRO A 197 -0.77 0.48 6.37
CA PRO A 197 0.38 1.14 6.98
C PRO A 197 0.46 2.59 6.52
N GLY A 198 -0.52 3.40 6.94
CA GLY A 198 -0.60 4.85 6.79
C GLY A 198 -0.67 5.49 8.17
N GLY A 199 0.31 6.36 8.44
CA GLY A 199 0.75 6.80 9.77
C GLY A 199 2.22 6.46 9.94
N THR A 200 3.09 7.47 9.95
CA THR A 200 4.49 7.31 10.34
C THR A 200 4.54 6.53 11.67
N PRO A 201 5.38 5.51 11.86
CA PRO A 201 5.78 5.15 13.21
C PRO A 201 6.30 6.43 13.84
N VAL A 202 5.70 6.85 14.95
CA VAL A 202 6.16 7.98 15.76
C VAL A 202 7.50 7.56 16.37
N PHE A 203 8.55 7.60 15.56
CA PHE A 203 9.88 7.88 16.08
C PHE A 203 9.84 9.35 16.48
N HIS A 204 10.06 9.64 17.75
CA HIS A 204 10.21 11.01 18.23
C HIS A 204 11.32 11.72 17.43
N ALA A 205 10.91 12.48 16.41
CA ALA A 205 11.68 13.51 15.75
C ALA A 205 10.92 14.84 15.94
N PRO A 206 11.62 15.95 16.18
CA PRO A 206 11.02 17.18 16.70
C PRO A 206 10.01 17.77 15.73
N GLU A 207 8.94 18.28 16.33
CA GLU A 207 7.79 19.00 15.78
C GLU A 207 8.09 19.80 14.49
N VAL A 208 7.44 19.42 13.39
CA VAL A 208 7.43 20.21 12.14
C VAL A 208 6.04 20.82 11.96
N ALA A 209 6.01 22.14 11.96
CA ALA A 209 4.82 22.98 11.88
C ALA A 209 4.03 22.78 10.58
N HIS A 210 2.69 22.87 10.72
CA HIS A 210 1.70 22.87 9.65
C HIS A 210 1.97 23.96 8.60
N ARG A 211 1.72 23.69 7.30
CA ARG A 211 1.79 24.72 6.24
C ARG A 211 0.62 24.65 5.23
N PRO A 212 0.17 25.79 4.68
CA PRO A 212 -0.98 25.86 3.79
C PRO A 212 -0.61 25.71 2.29
N VAL A 213 -1.42 24.87 1.64
CA VAL A 213 -1.93 24.76 0.26
C VAL A 213 -1.29 25.57 -0.89
N ALA A 214 -0.86 24.83 -1.93
CA ALA A 214 -0.45 25.33 -3.25
C ALA A 214 -1.64 25.53 -4.21
N ARG A 215 -1.63 26.62 -4.99
CA ARG A 215 -2.63 26.97 -6.01
C ARG A 215 -1.96 27.08 -7.40
N MET A 216 -2.47 26.38 -8.42
CA MET A 216 -2.01 26.53 -9.81
C MET A 216 -2.98 27.39 -10.64
N VAL A 217 -2.50 28.56 -11.09
CA VAL A 217 -3.12 29.32 -12.19
C VAL A 217 -1.97 29.88 -13.05
N MET A 218 -2.06 29.74 -14.38
CA MET A 218 -2.08 30.90 -15.28
C MET A 218 -2.13 30.57 -16.78
N GLN A 219 -2.95 31.39 -17.43
CA GLN A 219 -3.08 31.64 -18.86
C GLN A 219 -1.76 32.03 -19.57
N THR A 220 -1.89 31.93 -20.89
CA THR A 220 -0.98 32.26 -22.00
C THR A 220 -0.27 33.62 -21.92
N LYS A 221 1.07 33.63 -21.97
CA LYS A 221 1.89 34.16 -23.08
C LYS A 221 3.38 34.24 -22.70
N SER A 222 4.18 33.58 -23.54
CA SER A 222 5.62 33.72 -23.85
C SER A 222 6.70 33.51 -22.77
N VAL A 223 7.72 32.72 -23.19
CA VAL A 223 9.08 32.51 -22.67
C VAL A 223 9.19 31.39 -21.61
N GLN A 224 9.89 30.26 -21.82
CA GLN A 224 11.06 29.95 -22.65
C GLN A 224 10.88 28.54 -23.28
N THR A 225 10.98 28.45 -24.60
CA THR A 225 10.76 27.24 -25.40
C THR A 225 11.99 26.35 -25.40
N GLY A 226 11.96 25.22 -24.70
CA GLY A 226 12.69 24.06 -25.17
C GLY A 226 12.10 23.66 -26.53
N SER A 227 12.95 23.42 -27.54
CA SER A 227 12.52 23.07 -28.90
C SER A 227 12.37 21.56 -29.11
N GLY A 228 12.22 20.79 -28.03
CA GLY A 228 12.29 19.34 -28.03
C GLY A 228 11.11 18.66 -27.34
N PRO A 229 11.15 17.32 -27.24
CA PRO A 229 10.23 16.53 -26.43
C PRO A 229 10.49 16.74 -24.93
N GLY A 230 9.45 17.01 -24.15
CA GLY A 230 9.61 17.29 -22.71
C GLY A 230 8.42 17.98 -22.08
N ILE A 231 8.64 18.51 -20.88
CA ILE A 231 7.62 19.26 -20.14
C ILE A 231 8.12 20.62 -19.69
N ILE A 232 7.18 21.55 -19.49
CA ILE A 232 7.45 22.79 -18.76
C ILE A 232 7.05 22.56 -17.30
N LEU A 233 8.04 22.37 -16.44
CA LEU A 233 7.84 22.18 -15.00
C LEU A 233 7.81 23.54 -14.31
N THR A 234 6.79 23.79 -13.49
CA THR A 234 6.67 25.01 -12.70
C THR A 234 6.47 24.66 -11.23
N ASN A 235 7.32 25.19 -10.35
CA ASN A 235 7.09 25.12 -8.92
C ASN A 235 6.17 26.28 -8.50
N LYS A 236 4.94 25.96 -8.11
CA LYS A 236 3.98 26.95 -7.59
C LYS A 236 3.91 26.98 -6.06
N SER A 237 4.73 26.21 -5.36
CA SER A 237 4.83 26.32 -3.91
C SER A 237 5.54 27.62 -3.52
N ASN A 238 5.43 27.98 -2.24
CA ASN A 238 6.15 29.07 -1.60
C ASN A 238 7.54 28.64 -1.09
N HIS A 239 7.99 27.43 -1.43
CA HIS A 239 9.26 26.84 -1.02
C HIS A 239 10.05 26.34 -2.23
N GLU A 240 11.34 26.12 -2.03
CA GLU A 240 12.12 25.40 -3.03
C GLU A 240 11.76 23.92 -2.96
N GLU A 241 11.57 23.29 -4.12
CA GLU A 241 11.14 21.90 -4.23
C GLU A 241 12.07 21.13 -5.16
N SER A 242 12.26 19.85 -4.85
CA SER A 242 12.95 18.89 -5.71
C SER A 242 11.93 17.98 -6.36
N TYR A 243 11.96 17.89 -7.69
CA TYR A 243 11.08 17.06 -8.50
C TYR A 243 11.88 15.94 -9.13
N PHE A 244 11.35 14.72 -9.08
CA PHE A 244 12.00 13.51 -9.57
C PHE A 244 11.16 12.86 -10.64
N PHE A 245 11.79 12.53 -11.76
CA PHE A 245 11.20 11.90 -12.92
C PHE A 245 11.53 10.42 -12.90
N TYR A 246 10.51 9.58 -13.02
CA TYR A 246 10.63 8.13 -13.05
C TYR A 246 10.05 7.64 -14.37
N ASP A 247 10.85 6.88 -15.13
CA ASP A 247 10.35 6.15 -16.30
C ASP A 247 9.67 4.87 -15.80
N ASN A 248 8.54 4.48 -16.39
CA ASN A 248 7.85 3.25 -15.99
C ASN A 248 8.63 2.04 -16.50
N TYR A 249 8.63 0.96 -15.72
CA TYR A 249 9.41 -0.24 -16.08
C TYR A 249 8.79 -1.04 -17.25
N TRP A 250 7.49 -0.82 -17.53
CA TRP A 250 6.69 -1.60 -18.48
C TRP A 250 6.16 -0.72 -19.63
N ASN A 251 7.06 -0.27 -20.50
CA ASN A 251 6.77 0.75 -21.52
C ASN A 251 6.07 0.23 -22.81
N GLY A 252 5.15 -0.74 -22.72
CA GLY A 252 4.44 -1.19 -23.94
C GLY A 252 3.45 -2.36 -23.86
N ASN A 253 3.06 -2.85 -22.68
CA ASN A 253 2.12 -3.98 -22.55
C ASN A 253 0.80 -3.63 -21.85
N GLY A 254 0.57 -2.35 -21.51
CA GLY A 254 -0.65 -1.91 -20.84
C GLY A 254 -0.61 -2.04 -19.30
N THR A 255 0.52 -2.43 -18.71
CA THR A 255 0.72 -2.42 -17.25
C THR A 255 1.72 -1.31 -16.92
N ALA A 256 1.40 -0.38 -16.02
CA ALA A 256 2.37 0.60 -15.51
C ALA A 256 2.92 0.09 -14.18
N GLY A 257 4.24 -0.09 -14.09
CA GLY A 257 4.94 -0.49 -12.87
C GLY A 257 5.82 0.67 -12.42
N ALA A 258 5.49 1.26 -11.29
CA ALA A 258 6.23 2.39 -10.75
C ALA A 258 7.60 1.95 -10.22
N ASN A 259 8.67 2.45 -10.84
CA ASN A 259 10.02 2.40 -10.27
C ASN A 259 10.18 3.57 -9.29
N PHE A 260 10.57 3.30 -8.04
CA PHE A 260 10.61 4.29 -6.95
C PHE A 260 12.02 4.68 -6.51
N ASP A 261 12.98 3.80 -6.80
CA ASP A 261 14.36 3.86 -6.34
C ASP A 261 15.33 4.31 -7.44
N HIS A 262 14.87 4.43 -8.69
CA HIS A 262 15.70 4.85 -9.82
C HIS A 262 15.11 6.06 -10.58
N PRO A 263 15.20 7.28 -10.04
CA PRO A 263 14.81 8.47 -10.78
C PRO A 263 15.73 8.65 -12.00
N LEU A 264 15.13 8.83 -13.17
CA LEU A 264 15.82 9.12 -14.43
C LEU A 264 16.47 10.52 -14.38
N LYS A 265 15.77 11.47 -13.76
CA LYS A 265 16.18 12.88 -13.71
C LYS A 265 15.61 13.54 -12.46
N SER A 266 16.31 14.53 -11.92
CA SER A 266 15.80 15.39 -10.85
C SER A 266 15.99 16.86 -11.21
N VAL A 267 15.05 17.70 -10.79
CA VAL A 267 15.07 19.15 -11.00
C VAL A 267 14.71 19.85 -9.71
N LYS A 268 15.55 20.79 -9.28
CA LYS A 268 15.27 21.65 -8.13
C LYS A 268 14.79 23.00 -8.60
N LEU A 269 13.68 23.50 -8.06
CA LEU A 269 13.09 24.78 -8.46
C LEU A 269 12.74 25.61 -7.23
N GLY A 270 13.18 26.85 -7.21
CA GLY A 270 12.72 27.83 -6.22
C GLY A 270 11.22 28.15 -6.34
N PRO A 271 10.65 28.86 -5.36
CA PRO A 271 9.25 29.29 -5.38
C PRO A 271 8.91 30.07 -6.67
N GLY A 272 7.83 29.70 -7.34
CA GLY A 272 7.36 30.34 -8.57
C GLY A 272 8.23 30.08 -9.82
N ALA A 273 9.37 29.40 -9.67
CA ALA A 273 10.30 29.17 -10.76
C ALA A 273 9.73 28.16 -11.78
N LYS A 274 10.17 28.31 -13.03
CA LYS A 274 9.78 27.47 -14.16
C LYS A 274 11.03 27.04 -14.91
N THR A 275 11.06 25.80 -15.38
CA THR A 275 12.08 25.32 -16.32
C THR A 275 11.46 24.40 -17.35
N TYR A 276 12.10 24.31 -18.51
CA TYR A 276 11.86 23.21 -19.43
C TYR A 276 12.68 22.00 -18.98
N VAL A 277 12.07 20.81 -19.01
CA VAL A 277 12.70 19.53 -18.72
C VAL A 277 12.65 18.68 -19.97
N ASP A 278 13.81 18.52 -20.60
CA ASP A 278 13.97 17.68 -21.78
C ASP A 278 13.78 16.20 -21.40
N LEU A 279 12.98 15.46 -22.16
CA LEU A 279 12.70 14.04 -21.94
C LEU A 279 12.67 13.33 -23.29
N PRO A 280 13.13 12.06 -23.38
CA PRO A 280 13.04 11.33 -24.63
C PRO A 280 11.58 11.17 -25.05
N THR A 281 11.30 11.12 -26.37
CA THR A 281 9.94 10.84 -26.89
C THR A 281 9.38 9.50 -26.41
N THR A 282 10.26 8.58 -26.01
CA THR A 282 9.91 7.27 -25.45
C THR A 282 9.56 7.32 -23.97
N PHE A 283 9.70 8.47 -23.29
CA PHE A 283 9.38 8.59 -21.88
C PHE A 283 7.89 8.31 -21.65
N LYS A 284 7.61 7.35 -20.77
CA LYS A 284 6.28 7.01 -20.28
C LYS A 284 6.41 6.79 -18.78
N GLY A 285 6.00 7.76 -17.99
CA GLY A 285 6.33 7.72 -16.58
C GLY A 285 5.66 8.82 -15.82
N ARG A 286 6.34 9.27 -14.77
CA ARG A 286 5.79 10.27 -13.86
C ARG A 286 6.83 11.26 -13.39
N VAL A 287 6.35 12.41 -12.93
CA VAL A 287 7.10 13.30 -12.05
C VAL A 287 6.38 13.42 -10.72
N GLN A 288 7.15 13.40 -9.63
CA GLN A 288 6.66 13.66 -8.28
C GLN A 288 7.59 14.62 -7.54
N ARG A 289 7.08 15.22 -6.47
CA ARG A 289 7.88 16.01 -5.53
C ARG A 289 8.54 15.08 -4.52
N GLY A 290 9.82 15.30 -4.24
CA GLY A 290 10.60 14.43 -3.38
C GLY A 290 10.70 12.98 -3.89
N THR A 291 11.26 12.11 -3.07
CA THR A 291 11.46 10.68 -3.39
C THR A 291 10.65 9.77 -2.46
N THR A 292 9.78 10.33 -1.63
CA THR A 292 9.04 9.63 -0.59
C THR A 292 7.55 9.59 -0.92
N LEU A 293 6.86 8.55 -0.46
CA LEU A 293 5.40 8.48 -0.45
C LEU A 293 4.86 8.97 0.92
N PRO A 294 3.59 9.42 1.01
CA PRO A 294 2.64 9.60 -0.09
C PRO A 294 3.09 10.70 -1.06
N ALA A 295 2.76 10.57 -2.35
CA ALA A 295 3.12 11.56 -3.35
C ALA A 295 2.06 11.68 -4.45
N THR A 296 1.75 12.92 -4.83
CA THR A 296 0.90 13.22 -5.97
C THR A 296 1.70 13.00 -7.24
N TRP A 297 1.19 12.16 -8.13
CA TRP A 297 1.87 11.87 -9.38
C TRP A 297 1.29 12.66 -10.52
N VAL A 298 2.18 13.25 -11.32
CA VAL A 298 1.84 13.70 -12.65
C VAL A 298 2.35 12.63 -13.61
N GLU A 299 1.44 11.77 -14.09
CA GLU A 299 1.76 10.70 -15.02
C GLU A 299 1.61 11.20 -16.44
N PHE A 300 2.57 10.89 -17.31
CA PHE A 300 2.50 11.26 -18.71
C PHE A 300 3.41 10.41 -19.59
N GLN A 301 3.01 10.33 -20.85
CA GLN A 301 3.85 9.89 -21.96
C GLN A 301 4.04 11.03 -22.94
N VAL A 302 5.27 11.21 -23.41
CA VAL A 302 5.61 12.31 -24.34
C VAL A 302 5.10 12.03 -25.75
N SER A 303 5.06 10.76 -26.16
CA SER A 303 4.49 10.33 -27.44
C SER A 303 3.90 8.92 -27.33
N ALA A 304 2.59 8.79 -27.48
CA ALA A 304 1.91 7.50 -27.50
C ALA A 304 2.20 6.73 -28.78
N SER A 305 2.18 5.40 -28.71
CA SER A 305 2.47 4.56 -29.88
C SER A 305 1.37 4.56 -30.94
N ASN A 306 0.14 4.91 -30.58
CA ASN A 306 -1.04 4.83 -31.47
C ASN A 306 -1.31 6.14 -32.23
N ASP A 307 -1.21 7.29 -31.58
CA ASP A 307 -1.54 8.60 -32.16
C ASP A 307 -0.37 9.58 -32.13
N HIS A 308 0.78 9.20 -31.57
CA HIS A 308 1.96 10.03 -31.35
C HIS A 308 1.72 11.28 -30.50
N ALA A 309 0.54 11.43 -29.89
CA ALA A 309 0.21 12.53 -29.00
C ALA A 309 0.79 12.32 -27.61
N ALA A 310 0.94 13.41 -26.87
CA ALA A 310 1.22 13.34 -25.44
C ALA A 310 -0.09 13.07 -24.67
N HIS A 311 -0.03 12.18 -23.69
CA HIS A 311 -1.15 11.89 -22.79
C HIS A 311 -0.66 12.01 -21.37
N GLY A 312 -1.51 12.47 -20.46
CA GLY A 312 -1.17 12.49 -19.05
C GLY A 312 -2.35 12.79 -18.16
N ASP A 313 -2.18 12.44 -16.90
CA ASP A 313 -3.17 12.52 -15.85
C ASP A 313 -2.50 12.83 -14.51
N ILE A 314 -3.33 13.02 -13.50
CA ILE A 314 -2.89 13.16 -12.12
C ILE A 314 -3.38 11.94 -11.37
N SER A 315 -2.44 11.21 -10.76
CA SER A 315 -2.71 10.01 -9.99
C SER A 315 -2.47 10.24 -8.51
N LEU A 316 -3.43 9.79 -7.72
CA LEU A 316 -3.39 9.76 -6.26
C LEU A 316 -3.24 8.33 -5.73
N GLU A 317 -2.95 7.36 -6.60
CA GLU A 317 -2.88 5.94 -6.27
C GLU A 317 -1.82 5.63 -5.21
N GLN A 318 -0.80 6.48 -5.11
CA GLN A 318 0.26 6.39 -4.09
C GLN A 318 0.23 7.56 -3.11
N GLY A 319 -0.96 8.14 -2.92
CA GLY A 319 -1.24 9.22 -1.98
C GLY A 319 -1.20 10.61 -2.60
N CYS A 320 -1.26 11.63 -1.74
CA CYS A 320 -1.30 13.03 -2.13
C CYS A 320 -0.44 13.86 -1.18
N ASP A 321 0.64 14.43 -1.69
CA ASP A 321 1.52 15.38 -0.98
C ASP A 321 1.26 16.85 -1.37
N GLY A 322 0.23 17.09 -2.20
CA GLY A 322 -0.25 18.41 -2.53
C GLY A 322 -0.72 18.55 -3.98
N ALA A 323 -1.33 19.70 -4.27
CA ALA A 323 -1.90 19.99 -5.58
C ALA A 323 -0.91 19.84 -6.76
N ALA A 324 -1.40 19.18 -7.82
CA ALA A 324 -0.72 19.09 -9.10
C ALA A 324 -1.71 19.19 -10.27
N THR A 325 -1.25 19.75 -11.38
CA THR A 325 -2.00 19.73 -12.65
C THR A 325 -1.05 19.55 -13.81
N ILE A 326 -1.59 19.04 -14.92
CA ILE A 326 -0.91 18.90 -16.20
C ILE A 326 -1.74 19.57 -17.28
N ALA A 327 -1.08 20.19 -18.26
CA ALA A 327 -1.73 20.91 -19.35
C ALA A 327 -1.03 20.64 -20.68
N SER A 328 -1.80 20.50 -21.75
CA SER A 328 -1.28 20.40 -23.12
C SER A 328 -0.70 21.75 -23.58
N THR A 329 0.43 21.69 -24.28
CA THR A 329 1.12 22.87 -24.84
C THR A 329 0.93 23.03 -26.34
N ASP A 330 0.15 22.15 -26.97
CA ASP A 330 -0.14 22.11 -28.41
C ASP A 330 -1.21 23.14 -28.86
N GLY A 331 -1.63 24.02 -27.95
CA GLY A 331 -2.68 25.01 -28.18
C GLY A 331 -4.10 24.52 -27.90
N SER A 332 -4.30 23.22 -27.64
CA SER A 332 -5.63 22.69 -27.27
C SER A 332 -6.07 23.09 -25.85
N ASN A 333 -5.13 23.50 -24.99
CA ASN A 333 -5.37 23.91 -23.61
C ASN A 333 -6.18 22.88 -22.78
N ARG A 334 -5.98 21.59 -23.04
CA ARG A 334 -6.54 20.52 -22.21
C ARG A 334 -5.78 20.48 -20.91
N ILE A 335 -6.49 20.54 -19.78
CA ILE A 335 -5.92 20.60 -18.44
C ILE A 335 -6.55 19.50 -17.60
N ASN A 336 -5.75 18.84 -16.77
CA ASN A 336 -6.21 17.87 -15.78
C ASN A 336 -5.54 18.13 -14.42
N GLY A 337 -6.14 17.65 -13.33
CA GLY A 337 -5.63 17.76 -11.97
C GLY A 337 -6.43 18.65 -11.04
N PHE A 338 -5.81 19.04 -9.94
CA PHE A 338 -6.43 19.83 -8.88
C PHE A 338 -5.48 20.90 -8.34
N THR A 339 -6.07 21.98 -7.83
CA THR A 339 -5.35 23.18 -7.37
C THR A 339 -5.64 23.53 -5.92
N ASN A 340 -6.45 22.72 -5.26
CA ASN A 340 -6.86 22.87 -3.87
C ASN A 340 -6.31 21.70 -3.06
N GLU A 341 -6.22 21.85 -1.75
CA GLU A 341 -5.94 20.73 -0.87
C GLU A 341 -7.10 19.73 -0.96
N VAL A 342 -6.80 18.51 -1.38
CA VAL A 342 -7.81 17.44 -1.51
C VAL A 342 -7.79 16.48 -0.33
N VAL A 343 -6.75 16.58 0.49
CA VAL A 343 -6.57 15.74 1.69
C VAL A 343 -7.23 16.38 2.91
N ASN A 344 -7.43 17.70 2.93
CA ASN A 344 -8.12 18.40 4.02
C ASN A 344 -9.59 18.01 4.06
N GLY A 345 -10.00 17.36 5.15
CA GLY A 345 -11.34 16.81 5.31
C GLY A 345 -11.52 15.44 4.69
N ALA A 346 -10.45 14.85 4.11
CA ALA A 346 -10.45 13.41 3.88
C ALA A 346 -10.68 12.69 5.21
N PRO A 347 -11.37 11.54 5.20
CA PRO A 347 -11.53 10.72 6.40
C PRO A 347 -10.19 10.57 7.12
N PRO A 348 -10.14 10.60 8.47
CA PRO A 348 -8.88 10.53 9.24
C PRO A 348 -7.95 9.35 8.90
N ARG A 349 -8.41 8.41 8.05
CA ARG A 349 -7.71 7.22 7.57
C ARG A 349 -6.94 7.43 6.25
N LEU A 350 -7.01 8.62 5.61
CA LEU A 350 -6.43 8.90 4.28
C LEU A 350 -5.43 10.08 4.23
N VAL A 351 -5.06 10.66 5.37
CA VAL A 351 -4.14 11.82 5.49
C VAL A 351 -2.79 11.41 6.06
#